data_AF-A0A528GW68-F1
#
_entry.id   AF-A0A528GW68-F1
#
_cell.length_a   1.000
_cell.length_b   1.000
_cell.length_c   1.000
_cell.angle_alpha   90.00
_cell.angle_beta   90.00
_cell.angle_gamma   90.00
#
_symmetry.space_group_name_H-M   'P 1'
#
loop_
_entity.id
_entity.type
_entity.pdbx_description
1 polymer ?
#
loop_
_entity_poly.entity_id
_entity_poly.type
_entity_poly.pdbx_seq_one_letter_code
_entity_poly.pdbx_strand_id
1 'polypeptide(L)' 'MITINDTVFDQVYFRDAADRIAAAAQLDKRSGDRFAVCFSEAQDWLAFFFAARAAGASVLPLHPSTPY' A
#
# COMPACT_ATOMS: atom_id res chain seq x y z
N MET A 1 15.89 -0.60 3.74
CA MET A 1 15.26 -1.59 4.65
C MET A 1 14.37 -0.83 5.61
N ILE A 2 13.21 -1.38 5.93
CA ILE A 2 12.28 -0.82 6.91
C ILE A 2 12.04 -1.91 7.95
N THR A 3 12.24 -1.56 9.22
CA THR A 3 11.89 -2.44 10.34
C THR A 3 10.50 -2.07 10.82
N ILE A 4 9.60 -3.06 10.89
CA ILE A 4 8.24 -2.91 11.39
C ILE A 4 8.08 -3.94 12.50
N ASN A 5 7.81 -3.46 13.72
CA ASN A 5 7.90 -4.27 14.93
C ASN A 5 9.30 -4.94 14.99
N ASP A 6 9.36 -6.27 14.97
CA ASP A 6 10.62 -7.04 15.02
C ASP A 6 11.01 -7.65 13.67
N THR A 7 10.30 -7.31 12.58
CA THR A 7 10.55 -7.86 11.25
C THR A 7 11.22 -6.83 10.35
N VAL A 8 12.30 -7.24 9.68
CA VAL A 8 13.00 -6.41 8.69
C VAL A 8 12.49 -6.74 7.30
N PHE A 9 11.98 -5.72 6.62
CA PHE A 9 11.55 -5.80 5.23
C PHE A 9 12.56 -5.10 4.32
N ASP A 10 13.03 -5.81 3.32
CA ASP A 10 13.97 -5.29 2.33
C ASP A 10 13.27 -4.65 1.13
N GLN A 11 14.08 -4.13 0.21
CA GLN A 11 13.56 -3.47 -0.98
C GLN A 11 12.94 -4.46 -1.98
N VAL A 12 13.41 -5.71 -2.02
CA VAL A 12 12.88 -6.74 -2.93
C VAL A 12 11.47 -7.09 -2.51
N TYR A 13 11.25 -7.32 -1.21
CA TYR A 13 9.95 -7.56 -0.63
C TYR A 13 8.93 -6.48 -1.01
N PHE A 14 9.25 -5.19 -0.79
CA PHE A 14 8.30 -4.12 -1.07
C PHE A 14 8.03 -3.94 -2.56
N ARG A 15 9.01 -4.18 -3.43
CA ARG A 15 8.80 -4.15 -4.87
C ARG A 15 7.83 -5.24 -5.30
N ASP A 16 8.09 -6.48 -4.89
CA ASP A 16 7.25 -7.63 -5.27
C ASP A 16 5.83 -7.49 -4.70
N ALA A 17 5.70 -7.01 -3.46
CA ALA A 17 4.41 -6.74 -2.83
C ALA A 17 3.65 -5.60 -3.50
N ALA A 18 4.34 -4.50 -3.85
CA ALA A 18 3.75 -3.36 -4.55
C ALA A 18 3.25 -3.77 -5.94
N ASP A 19 4.03 -4.53 -6.70
CA ASP A 19 3.64 -5.00 -8.04
C ASP A 19 2.39 -5.89 -7.98
N ARG A 20 2.35 -6.83 -7.03
CA ARG A 20 1.19 -7.70 -6.80
C ARG A 20 -0.06 -6.91 -6.44
N ILE A 21 0.06 -5.95 -5.51
CA ILE A 21 -1.07 -5.13 -5.05
C ILE A 21 -1.53 -4.17 -6.16
N ALA A 22 -0.60 -3.57 -6.92
CA ALA A 22 -0.93 -2.69 -8.03
C ALA A 22 -1.75 -3.40 -9.10
N ALA A 23 -1.37 -4.63 -9.44
CA ALA A 23 -2.10 -5.47 -10.39
C ALA A 23 -3.52 -5.81 -9.88
N ALA A 24 -3.63 -6.20 -8.60
CA ALA A 24 -4.92 -6.54 -7.99
C ALA A 24 -5.88 -5.34 -7.94
N ALA A 25 -5.36 -4.14 -7.63
CA ALA A 25 -6.14 -2.91 -7.56
C ALA A 25 -6.28 -2.17 -8.91
N GLN A 26 -5.68 -2.71 -9.98
CA GLN A 26 -5.66 -2.11 -11.33
C GLN A 26 -5.21 -0.64 -11.32
N LEU A 27 -4.16 -0.33 -10.55
CA LEU A 27 -3.71 1.05 -10.34
C LEU A 27 -3.23 1.71 -11.64
N ASP A 28 -2.74 0.92 -12.60
CA ASP A 28 -2.34 1.36 -13.94
C ASP A 28 -3.49 2.04 -14.71
N LYS A 29 -4.73 1.61 -14.47
CA LYS A 29 -5.94 2.15 -15.12
C LYS A 29 -6.60 3.28 -14.32
N ARG A 30 -6.05 3.61 -13.16
CA ARG A 30 -6.69 4.46 -12.14
C ARG A 30 -5.78 5.60 -11.69
N SER A 31 -4.92 6.06 -12.59
CA SER A 31 -4.06 7.23 -12.35
C SER A 31 -4.91 8.45 -11.98
N GLY A 32 -4.57 9.13 -10.88
CA GLY A 32 -5.29 10.30 -10.38
C GLY A 32 -6.53 9.99 -9.51
N ASP A 33 -6.94 8.71 -9.42
CA ASP A 33 -8.03 8.31 -8.51
C ASP A 33 -7.63 8.49 -7.04
N ARG A 34 -8.66 8.50 -6.18
CA ARG A 34 -8.52 8.56 -4.72
C ARG A 34 -8.98 7.24 -4.11
N PHE A 35 -8.12 6.60 -3.33
CA PHE A 35 -8.39 5.31 -2.70
C PHE A 35 -8.53 5.50 -1.19
N ALA A 36 -9.71 5.18 -0.65
CA ALA A 36 -9.82 4.89 0.78
C ALA A 36 -9.39 3.45 1.02
N VAL A 37 -8.46 3.23 1.94
CA VAL A 37 -7.91 1.90 2.22
C VAL A 37 -7.88 1.63 3.72
N CYS A 38 -8.14 0.38 4.09
CA CYS A 38 -8.09 -0.09 5.46
C CYS A 38 -7.28 -1.39 5.47
N PHE A 39 -6.02 -1.30 5.92
CA PHE A 39 -5.12 -2.43 6.03
C PHE A 39 -4.89 -2.75 7.50
N SER A 40 -4.92 -4.04 7.85
CA SER A 40 -4.59 -4.51 9.20
C SER A 40 -3.08 -4.50 9.45
N GLU A 41 -2.30 -4.75 8.40
CA GLU A 41 -0.86 -4.96 8.46
C GLU A 41 -0.11 -3.75 7.89
N ALA A 42 0.89 -3.25 8.61
CA ALA A 42 1.63 -2.05 8.21
C ALA A 42 2.47 -2.26 6.94
N GLN A 43 3.02 -3.46 6.72
CA GLN A 43 3.77 -3.79 5.51
C GLN A 43 2.88 -3.78 4.26
N ASP A 44 1.64 -4.26 4.35
CA ASP A 44 0.70 -4.28 3.23
C ASP A 44 0.22 -2.87 2.90
N TRP A 45 -0.06 -2.07 3.94
CA TRP A 45 -0.31 -0.64 3.80
C TRP A 45 0.82 0.08 3.05
N LEU A 46 2.08 -0.13 3.46
CA LEU A 46 3.24 0.51 2.83
C LEU A 46 3.43 0.05 1.38
N ALA A 47 3.24 -1.24 1.10
CA ALA A 47 3.31 -1.77 -0.26
C ALA A 47 2.24 -1.12 -1.17
N PHE A 48 0.99 -1.02 -0.70
CA PHE A 48 -0.06 -0.29 -1.42
C PHE A 48 0.28 1.18 -1.60
N PHE A 49 0.77 1.85 -0.56
CA PHE A 49 1.14 3.26 -0.62
C PHE A 49 2.20 3.53 -1.70
N PHE A 50 3.25 2.71 -1.76
CA PHE A 50 4.28 2.85 -2.80
C PHE A 50 3.71 2.61 -4.21
N ALA A 51 2.88 1.58 -4.37
CA ALA A 51 2.21 1.29 -5.63
C ALA A 51 1.30 2.44 -6.09
N ALA A 52 0.44 2.95 -5.21
CA ALA A 52 -0.47 4.06 -5.49
C ALA A 52 0.29 5.35 -5.81
N ARG A 53 1.35 5.66 -5.06
CA ARG A 53 2.21 6.81 -5.33
C ARG A 53 2.86 6.71 -6.72
N ALA A 54 3.37 5.54 -7.09
CA ALA A 54 3.98 5.33 -8.40
C ALA A 54 2.96 5.47 -9.55
N ALA A 55 1.71 5.07 -9.31
CA ALA A 55 0.60 5.23 -10.25
C ALA A 55 -0.01 6.64 -10.28
N GLY A 56 0.50 7.60 -9.49
CA GLY A 56 -0.06 8.95 -9.40
C GLY A 56 -1.44 9.02 -8.72
N ALA A 57 -1.82 7.98 -8.00
CA ALA A 57 -3.05 7.95 -7.21
C ALA A 57 -2.85 8.60 -5.83
N SER A 58 -3.94 9.02 -5.21
CA SER A 58 -3.95 9.56 -3.84
C SER A 58 -4.61 8.57 -2.89
N VAL A 59 -4.19 8.56 -1.63
CA VAL A 59 -4.63 7.56 -0.66
C VAL A 59 -5.12 8.21 0.64
N LEU A 60 -6.28 7.74 1.12
CA LEU A 60 -6.84 8.05 2.42
C LEU A 60 -6.76 6.79 3.30
N PRO A 61 -5.80 6.70 4.24
CA PRO A 61 -5.74 5.57 5.15
C PRO A 61 -6.84 5.66 6.21
N LEU A 62 -7.56 4.56 6.39
CA LEU A 62 -8.51 4.34 7.48
C LEU A 62 -7.86 3.38 8.47
N HIS A 63 -7.80 3.79 9.74
CA HIS A 63 -7.34 2.87 10.78
C HIS A 63 -8.44 1.82 11.04
N PRO A 64 -8.16 0.51 11.14
CA PRO A 64 -9.17 -0.51 11.39
C PRO A 64 -9.95 -0.32 12.70
N SER A 65 -9.37 0.37 13.67
CA SER A 65 -10.06 0.73 14.92
C SER A 65 -10.89 2.02 14.83
N THR A 66 -11.00 2.63 13.66
CA THR A 66 -11.87 3.80 13.45
C THR A 66 -13.32 3.36 13.73
N PRO A 67 -14.01 3.95 14.72
CA PRO A 67 -15.39 3.60 15.03
C PRO A 67 -16.34 3.89 13.85
N TYR A 68 -17.39 3.08 13.72
CA TYR A 68 -18.44 3.21 12.71
C TYR A 68 -19.76 3.70 13.29
#